data_AF-A0A511K910-F1
#
_entry.id   AF-A0A511K910-F1
#
_cell.length_a   1.000
_cell.length_b   1.000
_cell.length_c   1.000
_cell.angle_alpha   90.00
_cell.angle_beta   90.00
_cell.angle_gamma   90.00
#
_symmetry.space_group_name_H-M   'P 1'
#
loop_
_entity.id
_entity.type
_entity.pdbx_description
1 polymer ?
#
loop_
_entity_poly.entity_id
_entity_poly.type
_entity_poly.pdbx_seq_one_letter_code
_entity_poly.pdbx_strand_id
1 'polypeptide(L)'
;MLSSVRIVLRRAVGPQQVRLASTESAAQKAQSAASGAQAKAQQAIAGVSKSAGNLLGSYKEPVLYNAAVAREFAKQVYVAEQLAPPSFAQFSYTFRHFSKQAPSPSFWRELYKSGEYKRWLLYGVEAYGIFKLGEMIGRKHMVGYKLEDPHTAKLT
;
A
#
# COMPACT_ATOMS: atom_id res chain seq x y z
N MET A 1 -18.62 37.35 -63.41
CA MET A 1 -19.93 36.86 -62.98
C MET A 1 -19.85 36.51 -61.50
N LEU A 2 -20.92 36.87 -60.79
CA LEU A 2 -21.11 36.81 -59.34
C LEU A 2 -20.93 35.40 -58.73
N SER A 3 -20.69 35.36 -57.40
CA SER A 3 -21.11 34.33 -56.41
C SER A 3 -19.93 33.90 -55.52
N SER A 4 -19.96 33.83 -54.18
CA SER A 4 -20.99 34.11 -53.19
C SER A 4 -20.31 34.24 -51.82
N VAL A 5 -20.84 35.15 -51.00
CA VAL A 5 -20.58 35.32 -49.57
C VAL A 5 -20.93 34.05 -48.79
N ARG A 6 -20.05 33.60 -47.87
CA ARG A 6 -20.45 32.86 -46.67
C ARG A 6 -19.64 33.32 -45.46
N ILE A 7 -20.29 34.20 -44.71
CA ILE A 7 -20.02 34.49 -43.30
C ILE A 7 -20.40 33.25 -42.50
N VAL A 8 -19.45 32.68 -41.74
CA VAL A 8 -19.77 31.75 -40.66
C VAL A 8 -19.22 32.36 -39.38
N LEU A 9 -20.15 32.90 -38.58
CA LEU A 9 -19.90 33.33 -37.21
C LEU A 9 -19.29 32.17 -36.41
N ARG A 10 -18.06 32.37 -35.91
CA ARG A 10 -17.51 31.56 -34.81
C ARG A 10 -18.32 31.84 -33.55
N ARG A 11 -19.23 30.95 -33.18
CA ARG A 11 -19.78 30.92 -31.82
C ARG A 11 -18.74 30.25 -30.91
N ALA A 12 -17.89 31.06 -30.30
CA ALA A 12 -17.05 30.64 -29.18
C ALA A 12 -17.97 30.37 -27.99
N VAL A 13 -18.22 29.10 -27.69
CA VAL A 13 -18.80 28.68 -26.41
C VAL A 13 -17.66 28.72 -25.40
N GLY A 14 -17.61 29.76 -24.58
CA GLY A 14 -16.66 29.88 -23.49
C GLY A 14 -16.87 28.75 -22.46
N PRO A 15 -15.82 28.32 -21.74
CA PRO A 15 -15.98 27.35 -20.67
C PRO A 15 -16.83 27.96 -19.56
N GLN A 16 -18.00 27.37 -19.30
CA GLN A 16 -18.78 27.63 -18.09
C GLN A 16 -17.92 27.28 -16.88
N GLN A 17 -17.35 28.31 -16.24
CA GLN A 17 -16.74 28.21 -14.93
C GLN A 17 -17.84 27.90 -13.92
N VAL A 18 -18.03 26.61 -13.63
CA VAL A 18 -18.79 26.17 -12.46
C VAL A 18 -18.01 26.63 -11.24
N ARG A 19 -18.54 27.65 -10.57
CA ARG A 19 -17.99 28.25 -9.35
C ARG A 19 -17.81 27.19 -8.26
N LEU A 20 -16.56 26.78 -8.03
CA LEU A 20 -16.10 26.04 -6.85
C LEU A 20 -16.00 27.01 -5.66
N ALA A 21 -17.13 27.52 -5.18
CA ALA A 21 -17.18 28.47 -4.06
C ALA A 21 -17.17 27.81 -2.67
N SER A 22 -16.88 26.51 -2.58
CA SER A 22 -16.79 25.77 -1.31
C SER A 22 -15.47 25.02 -1.11
N THR A 23 -14.54 25.10 -2.06
CA THR A 23 -13.25 24.41 -1.98
C THR A 23 -12.17 25.20 -1.25
N GLU A 24 -12.25 26.53 -1.12
CA GLU A 24 -11.20 27.31 -0.44
C GLU A 24 -11.18 27.05 1.07
N SER A 25 -12.35 27.01 1.72
CA SER A 25 -12.47 26.76 3.16
C SER A 25 -12.33 25.28 3.53
N ALA A 26 -12.76 24.37 2.64
CA ALA A 26 -12.54 22.93 2.79
C ALA A 26 -11.07 22.54 2.52
N ALA A 27 -10.42 23.14 1.52
CA ALA A 27 -9.00 22.95 1.26
C ALA A 27 -8.16 23.56 2.39
N GLN A 28 -8.49 24.75 2.90
CA GLN A 28 -7.79 25.31 4.06
C GLN A 28 -7.96 24.45 5.31
N LYS A 29 -9.16 23.94 5.62
CA LYS A 29 -9.35 23.01 6.76
C LYS A 29 -8.62 21.68 6.55
N ALA A 30 -8.59 21.15 5.32
CA ALA A 30 -7.80 19.97 4.98
C ALA A 30 -6.30 20.24 5.06
N GLN A 31 -5.83 21.43 4.67
CA GLN A 31 -4.44 21.87 4.76
C GLN A 31 -4.03 22.10 6.22
N SER A 32 -4.91 22.63 7.07
CA SER A 32 -4.68 22.83 8.51
C SER A 32 -4.72 21.51 9.29
N ALA A 33 -5.58 20.57 8.89
CA ALA A 33 -5.62 19.23 9.46
C ALA A 33 -4.42 18.39 8.99
N ALA A 34 -4.03 18.52 7.73
CA ALA A 34 -2.82 17.91 7.19
C ALA A 34 -1.58 18.52 7.84
N SER A 35 -1.47 19.85 7.98
CA SER A 35 -0.33 20.49 8.64
C SER A 35 -0.28 20.19 10.14
N GLY A 36 -1.43 20.09 10.81
CA GLY A 36 -1.51 19.68 12.22
C GLY A 36 -1.15 18.20 12.42
N ALA A 37 -1.60 17.30 11.54
CA ALA A 37 -1.23 15.89 11.56
C ALA A 37 0.24 15.70 11.19
N GLN A 38 0.76 16.49 10.25
CA GLN A 38 2.15 16.47 9.81
C GLN A 38 3.08 17.08 10.86
N ALA A 39 2.65 18.12 11.59
CA ALA A 39 3.36 18.67 12.73
C ALA A 39 3.38 17.71 13.92
N LYS A 40 2.28 17.03 14.22
CA LYS A 40 2.23 15.99 15.27
C LYS A 40 3.04 14.76 14.87
N ALA A 41 3.00 14.34 13.61
CA ALA A 41 3.84 13.26 13.08
C ALA A 41 5.32 13.67 13.13
N GLN A 42 5.66 14.90 12.73
CA GLN A 42 7.02 15.43 12.84
C GLN A 42 7.48 15.53 14.28
N GLN A 43 6.63 15.93 15.23
CA GLN A 43 6.96 15.97 16.65
C GLN A 43 7.13 14.56 17.24
N ALA A 44 6.29 13.60 16.87
CA ALA A 44 6.43 12.20 17.30
C ALA A 44 7.72 11.58 16.75
N ILE A 45 8.00 11.80 15.46
CA ILE A 45 9.24 11.34 14.81
C ILE A 45 10.46 12.07 15.39
N ALA A 46 10.35 13.38 15.71
CA ALA A 46 11.41 14.15 16.36
C ALA A 46 11.69 13.67 17.80
N GLY A 47 10.65 13.30 18.56
CA GLY A 47 10.79 12.78 19.92
C GLY A 47 11.45 11.39 19.96
N VAL A 48 11.03 10.51 19.04
CA VAL A 48 11.63 9.17 18.89
C VAL A 48 13.06 9.27 18.37
N SER A 49 13.35 10.16 17.41
CA SER A 49 14.70 10.35 16.89
C SER A 49 15.65 11.03 17.89
N LYS A 50 15.16 11.90 18.77
CA LYS A 50 15.97 12.46 19.88
C LYS A 50 16.29 11.40 20.94
N SER A 51 15.31 10.58 21.34
CA SER A 51 15.56 9.51 22.33
C SER A 51 16.47 8.41 21.78
N ALA A 52 16.27 7.98 20.53
CA ALA A 52 17.16 7.04 19.86
C ALA A 52 18.54 7.64 19.59
N GLY A 53 18.61 8.93 19.27
CA GLY A 53 19.87 9.66 19.05
C GLY A 53 20.72 9.80 20.30
N ASN A 54 20.11 9.99 21.48
CA ASN A 54 20.82 10.04 22.76
C ASN A 54 21.33 8.67 23.23
N LEU A 55 20.63 7.58 22.89
CA LEU A 55 21.04 6.20 23.20
C LEU A 55 22.13 5.66 22.27
N LEU A 56 22.16 6.10 21.01
CA LEU A 56 23.08 5.59 19.99
C LEU A 56 24.41 6.38 19.90
N GLY A 57 24.52 7.55 20.53
CA GLY A 57 25.75 8.34 20.61
C GLY A 57 26.46 8.49 19.26
N SER A 58 27.75 8.15 19.20
CA SER A 58 28.61 8.20 18.00
C SER A 58 28.31 7.12 16.95
N TYR A 59 27.54 6.08 17.27
CA TYR A 59 27.13 5.04 16.30
C TYR A 59 25.88 5.40 15.50
N LYS A 60 25.26 6.55 15.80
CA LYS A 60 24.07 7.03 15.10
C LYS A 60 24.32 7.19 13.59
N GLU A 61 25.44 7.78 13.21
CA GLU A 61 25.75 8.10 11.82
C GLU A 61 25.90 6.83 10.94
N PRO A 62 26.71 5.82 11.31
CA PRO A 62 26.79 4.59 10.52
C PRO A 62 25.49 3.79 10.51
N VAL A 63 24.73 3.76 11.61
CA VAL A 63 23.45 3.02 11.65
C VAL A 63 22.41 3.66 10.75
N LEU A 64 22.27 5.00 10.81
CA LEU A 64 21.32 5.71 9.95
C LEU A 64 21.71 5.63 8.48
N TYR A 65 23.01 5.71 8.17
CA TYR A 65 23.50 5.55 6.81
C TYR A 65 23.16 4.15 6.26
N ASN A 66 23.50 3.08 7.00
CA ASN A 66 23.18 1.71 6.58
C ASN A 66 21.68 1.46 6.47
N ALA A 67 20.88 2.03 7.37
CA ALA A 67 19.42 1.96 7.29
C ALA A 67 18.88 2.68 6.03
N ALA A 68 19.47 3.82 5.65
CA ALA A 68 19.10 4.53 4.43
C ALA A 68 19.46 3.71 3.18
N VAL A 69 20.66 3.11 3.14
CA VAL A 69 21.07 2.22 2.04
C VAL A 69 20.15 1.00 1.95
N ALA A 70 19.87 0.35 3.08
CA ALA A 70 18.95 -0.79 3.13
C ALA A 70 17.54 -0.43 2.66
N ARG A 71 17.07 0.79 2.97
CA ARG A 71 15.79 1.31 2.48
C ARG A 71 15.79 1.47 0.96
N GLU A 72 16.82 2.06 0.37
CA GLU A 72 16.90 2.21 -1.09
C GLU A 72 17.00 0.84 -1.78
N PHE A 73 17.76 -0.08 -1.21
CA PHE A 73 17.83 -1.46 -1.71
C PHE A 73 16.46 -2.15 -1.65
N ALA A 74 15.73 -2.01 -0.53
CA ALA A 74 14.38 -2.55 -0.40
C ALA A 74 13.40 -1.96 -1.43
N LYS A 75 13.52 -0.68 -1.80
CA LYS A 75 12.71 -0.09 -2.87
C LYS A 75 13.02 -0.69 -4.23
N GLN A 76 14.30 -0.89 -4.54
CA GLN A 76 14.72 -1.50 -5.79
C GLN A 76 14.16 -2.91 -5.91
N VAL A 77 14.28 -3.72 -4.85
CA VAL A 77 13.71 -5.07 -4.78
C VAL A 77 12.19 -5.02 -4.92
N TYR A 78 11.50 -4.09 -4.24
CA TYR A 78 10.05 -3.96 -4.34
C TYR A 78 9.56 -3.74 -5.78
N VAL A 79 10.26 -2.90 -6.54
CA VAL A 79 9.92 -2.63 -7.95
C VAL A 79 10.34 -3.80 -8.85
N ALA A 80 11.54 -4.34 -8.65
CA ALA A 80 12.08 -5.43 -9.47
C ALA A 80 11.26 -6.73 -9.33
N GLU A 81 10.85 -7.07 -8.11
CA GLU A 81 10.08 -8.27 -7.78
C GLU A 81 8.57 -8.06 -7.92
N GLN A 82 8.14 -6.88 -8.40
CA GLN A 82 6.72 -6.54 -8.59
C GLN A 82 5.86 -6.85 -7.36
N LEU A 83 6.36 -6.51 -6.16
CA LEU A 83 5.64 -6.75 -4.89
C LEU A 83 4.40 -5.85 -4.71
N ALA A 84 4.13 -4.99 -5.68
CA ALA A 84 2.91 -4.20 -5.72
C ALA A 84 1.69 -5.12 -5.93
N PRO A 85 0.57 -4.84 -5.25
CA PRO A 85 -0.64 -5.60 -5.47
C PRO A 85 -1.08 -5.47 -6.94
N PRO A 86 -1.52 -6.57 -7.57
CA PRO A 86 -1.94 -6.54 -8.96
C PRO A 86 -3.18 -5.67 -9.14
N SER A 87 -3.41 -5.21 -10.37
CA SER A 87 -4.64 -4.48 -10.68
C SER A 87 -5.88 -5.37 -10.44
N PHE A 88 -7.00 -4.76 -10.08
CA PHE A 88 -8.25 -5.49 -9.86
C PHE A 88 -8.70 -6.26 -11.11
N ALA A 89 -8.47 -5.69 -12.30
CA ALA A 89 -8.74 -6.35 -13.57
C ALA A 89 -7.94 -7.65 -13.73
N GLN A 90 -6.64 -7.61 -13.45
CA GLN A 90 -5.76 -8.77 -13.53
C GLN A 90 -6.16 -9.85 -12.53
N PHE A 91 -6.47 -9.47 -11.29
CA PHE A 91 -6.97 -10.43 -10.29
C PHE A 91 -8.26 -11.12 -10.75
N SER A 92 -9.24 -10.33 -11.21
CA SER A 92 -10.53 -10.85 -11.68
C SER A 92 -10.38 -11.79 -12.88
N TYR A 93 -9.45 -11.48 -13.79
CA TYR A 93 -9.15 -12.29 -14.95
C TYR A 93 -8.57 -13.65 -14.53
N THR A 94 -7.52 -13.66 -13.71
CA THR A 94 -6.87 -14.88 -13.24
C THR A 94 -7.83 -15.75 -12.44
N PHE A 95 -8.64 -15.16 -11.56
CA PHE A 95 -9.63 -15.91 -10.80
C PHE A 95 -10.67 -16.59 -11.70
N ARG A 96 -11.21 -15.87 -12.69
CA ARG A 96 -12.18 -16.43 -13.65
C ARG A 96 -11.56 -17.53 -14.50
N HIS A 97 -10.29 -17.37 -14.89
CA HIS A 97 -9.57 -18.38 -15.64
C HIS A 97 -9.39 -19.66 -14.82
N PHE A 98 -8.90 -19.53 -13.59
CA PHE A 98 -8.74 -20.65 -12.67
C PHE A 98 -10.08 -21.34 -12.36
N SER A 99 -11.13 -20.57 -12.09
CA SER A 99 -12.47 -21.11 -11.78
C SER A 99 -13.05 -21.95 -12.92
N LYS A 100 -12.72 -21.64 -14.18
CA LYS A 100 -13.10 -22.46 -15.34
C LYS A 100 -12.30 -23.74 -15.48
N GLN A 101 -11.04 -23.75 -15.03
CA GLN A 101 -10.13 -24.89 -15.17
C GLN A 101 -10.19 -25.86 -13.98
N ALA A 102 -10.46 -25.35 -12.78
CA ALA A 102 -10.48 -26.12 -11.53
C ALA A 102 -11.42 -27.34 -11.55
N PRO A 103 -12.60 -27.32 -12.20
CA PRO A 103 -13.46 -28.51 -12.29
C PRO A 103 -12.91 -29.61 -13.19
N SER A 104 -11.93 -29.32 -14.05
CA SER A 104 -11.41 -30.29 -15.02
C SER A 104 -10.43 -31.27 -14.36
N PRO A 105 -10.65 -32.61 -14.46
CA PRO A 105 -9.71 -33.58 -13.91
C PRO A 105 -8.35 -33.60 -14.61
N SER A 106 -8.30 -33.17 -15.88
CA SER A 106 -7.09 -33.05 -16.67
C SER A 106 -6.11 -32.03 -16.10
N PHE A 107 -6.61 -30.88 -15.62
CA PHE A 107 -5.81 -29.83 -15.00
C PHE A 107 -5.03 -30.36 -13.79
N TRP A 108 -5.71 -31.07 -12.88
CA TRP A 108 -5.05 -31.65 -11.70
C TRP A 108 -4.05 -32.74 -12.08
N ARG A 109 -4.39 -33.60 -13.07
CA ARG A 109 -3.48 -34.64 -13.54
C ARG A 109 -2.21 -34.05 -14.15
N GLU A 110 -2.34 -32.97 -14.91
CA GLU A 110 -1.21 -32.25 -15.49
C GLU A 110 -0.36 -31.59 -14.41
N LEU A 111 -0.98 -30.95 -13.40
CA LEU A 111 -0.28 -30.36 -12.24
C LEU A 111 0.56 -31.38 -11.46
N TYR A 112 0.06 -32.61 -11.30
CA TYR A 112 0.83 -33.69 -10.68
C TYR A 112 1.96 -34.20 -11.58
N LYS A 113 1.71 -34.37 -12.89
CA LYS A 113 2.70 -34.85 -13.85
C LYS A 113 3.84 -33.87 -14.08
N SER A 114 3.54 -32.57 -14.14
CA SER A 114 4.52 -31.49 -14.31
C SER A 114 5.36 -31.26 -13.05
N GLY A 115 4.88 -31.72 -11.89
CA GLY A 115 5.52 -31.46 -10.59
C GLY A 115 5.27 -30.05 -10.05
N GLU A 116 4.44 -29.25 -10.73
CA GLU A 116 4.14 -27.87 -10.33
C GLU A 116 3.43 -27.77 -8.98
N TYR A 117 2.78 -28.84 -8.52
CA TYR A 117 2.16 -28.91 -7.19
C TYR A 117 3.13 -28.51 -6.06
N LYS A 118 4.45 -28.73 -6.22
CA LYS A 118 5.46 -28.31 -5.24
C LYS A 118 5.56 -26.79 -5.12
N ARG A 119 5.51 -26.09 -6.25
CA ARG A 119 5.52 -24.62 -6.29
C ARG A 119 4.22 -24.07 -5.69
N TRP A 120 3.09 -24.69 -6.01
CA TRP A 120 1.80 -24.33 -5.41
C TRP A 120 1.78 -24.54 -3.90
N LEU A 121 2.40 -25.60 -3.40
CA LEU A 121 2.54 -25.85 -1.97
C LEU A 121 3.37 -24.75 -1.29
N LEU A 122 4.51 -24.39 -1.89
CA LEU A 122 5.35 -23.31 -1.38
C LEU A 122 4.59 -21.98 -1.34
N TYR A 123 3.85 -21.66 -2.40
CA TYR A 123 2.97 -20.49 -2.44
C TYR A 123 1.83 -20.56 -1.42
N GLY A 124 1.32 -21.75 -1.11
CA GLY A 124 0.35 -21.95 -0.04
C GLY A 124 0.93 -21.60 1.33
N VAL A 125 2.17 -22.03 1.61
CA VAL A 125 2.88 -21.68 2.85
C VAL A 125 3.17 -20.19 2.92
N GLU A 126 3.59 -19.58 1.81
CA GLU A 126 3.83 -18.14 1.72
C GLU A 126 2.55 -17.33 1.96
N ALA A 127 1.44 -17.71 1.31
CA ALA A 127 0.13 -17.09 1.50
C ALA A 127 -0.35 -17.22 2.96
N TYR A 128 -0.12 -18.38 3.60
CA TYR A 128 -0.42 -18.57 5.02
C TYR A 128 0.42 -17.64 5.91
N GLY A 129 1.70 -17.46 5.60
CA GLY A 129 2.58 -16.51 6.28
C GLY A 129 2.06 -15.07 6.18
N ILE A 130 1.70 -14.61 4.97
CA ILE A 130 1.15 -13.28 4.74
C ILE A 130 -0.19 -13.10 5.48
N PHE A 131 -1.05 -14.13 5.50
CA PHE A 131 -2.30 -14.09 6.25
C PHE A 131 -2.07 -13.87 7.75
N LYS A 132 -1.11 -14.59 8.35
CA LYS A 132 -0.75 -14.42 9.76
C LYS A 132 -0.10 -13.07 10.05
N LEU A 133 0.70 -12.54 9.11
CA LEU A 133 1.20 -11.17 9.19
C LEU A 133 0.07 -10.14 9.21
N GLY A 134 -0.94 -10.33 8.36
CA GLY A 134 -2.16 -9.53 8.38
C GLY A 134 -2.90 -9.60 9.72
N GLU A 135 -2.98 -10.79 10.32
CA GLU A 135 -3.57 -10.99 11.65
C GLU A 135 -2.81 -10.22 12.74
N MET A 136 -1.46 -10.26 12.71
CA MET A 136 -0.60 -9.52 13.64
C MET A 136 -0.80 -8.00 13.52
N ILE A 137 -0.87 -7.49 12.30
CA ILE A 137 -1.10 -6.06 12.03
C ILE A 137 -2.52 -5.65 12.46
N GLY A 138 -3.54 -6.45 12.11
CA GLY A 138 -4.94 -6.20 12.46
C GLY A 138 -5.18 -6.17 13.97
N ARG A 139 -4.51 -7.07 14.70
CA ARG A 139 -4.55 -7.13 16.17
C ARG A 139 -3.56 -6.20 16.86
N LYS A 140 -2.61 -5.61 16.11
CA LYS A 140 -1.49 -4.78 16.61
C LYS A 140 -0.70 -5.48 17.73
N HIS A 141 -0.58 -6.80 17.66
CA HIS A 141 0.06 -7.63 18.68
C HIS A 141 0.91 -8.72 18.01
N MET A 142 2.16 -8.87 18.45
CA MET A 142 3.12 -9.80 17.84
C MET A 142 3.02 -11.23 18.40
N VAL A 143 2.78 -11.41 19.71
CA VAL A 143 2.75 -12.74 20.35
C VAL A 143 1.56 -12.92 21.29
N GLY A 144 0.65 -13.85 21.00
CA GLY A 144 -0.44 -14.20 21.93
C GLY A 144 -1.56 -13.15 22.02
N TYR A 145 -2.65 -13.51 22.71
CA TYR A 145 -3.72 -12.59 23.07
C TYR A 145 -3.40 -11.95 24.43
N LYS A 146 -3.78 -10.68 24.63
CA LYS A 146 -3.86 -10.14 25.98
C LYS A 146 -4.96 -10.87 26.72
N LEU A 147 -4.57 -11.84 27.54
CA LEU A 147 -5.45 -12.43 28.53
C LEU A 147 -5.38 -11.49 29.75
N GLU A 148 -6.52 -10.99 30.18
CA GLU A 148 -6.66 -10.38 31.50
C GLU A 148 -6.64 -11.50 32.53
N ASP A 149 -5.48 -12.11 32.73
CA ASP A 149 -5.29 -13.08 33.80
C ASP A 149 -5.11 -12.34 35.14
N PRO A 150 -5.83 -12.73 36.21
CA PRO A 150 -5.67 -12.11 37.53
C PRO A 150 -4.24 -12.19 38.10
N HIS A 151 -3.40 -13.06 37.55
CA HIS A 151 -1.98 -13.20 37.90
C HIS A 151 -1.08 -12.14 37.28
N THR A 152 -1.42 -11.61 36.09
CA THR A 152 -0.59 -10.64 35.35
C THR A 152 -0.89 -9.20 35.74
N ALA A 153 -2.08 -8.93 36.29
CA ALA A 153 -2.50 -7.61 36.76
C ALA A 153 -1.70 -7.06 37.95
N LYS A 154 -0.96 -7.91 38.67
CA LYS A 154 -0.15 -7.51 39.84
C LYS A 154 1.29 -7.09 39.51
N LEU A 155 1.69 -7.16 38.23
CA LEU A 155 3.07 -6.91 37.78
C LEU A 155 3.23 -5.62 36.96
N THR A 156 2.17 -4.83 36.83
CA THR A 156 2.14 -3.46 36.26
C THR A 156 1.75 -2.48 37.34
#